data_AF-A0A4Y2QV23-F1
#
_entry.id   AF-A0A4Y2QV23-F1
#
_cell.length_a   1.000
_cell.length_b   1.000
_cell.length_c   1.000
_cell.angle_alpha   90.00
_cell.angle_beta   90.00
_cell.angle_gamma   90.00
#
_symmetry.space_group_name_H-M   'P 1'
#
loop_
_entity.id
_entity.type
_entity.pdbx_description
1 polymer ?
#
loop_
_entity_poly.entity_id
_entity_poly.type
_entity_poly.pdbx_seq_one_letter_code
_entity_poly.pdbx_strand_id
1 'polypeptide(L)'
;INPQEEIEAYAARIRSIVDQLKDAGKPISEWYQAFQLILFLPPEFNGIVQYIYRWDDEEFKFDKILQELIAEESRLKQSIRDQNETCAFQSIERNDISKTPRSKSKPSSYKKNIQPTRKNTKVMKSPNTFIA
;
A
#
# COMPACT_ATOMS: atom_id res chain seq x y z
N ILE A 1 -11.01 7.67 12.10
CA ILE A 1 -10.03 7.79 13.21
C ILE A 1 -9.45 9.21 13.19
N ASN A 2 -9.02 9.76 14.33
CA ASN A 2 -8.20 10.99 14.28
C ASN A 2 -6.82 10.62 13.67
N PRO A 3 -6.26 11.35 12.70
CA PRO A 3 -4.96 10.99 12.08
C PRO A 3 -3.78 10.83 13.05
N GLN A 4 -3.88 11.37 14.28
CA GLN A 4 -2.86 11.19 15.33
C GLN A 4 -3.26 10.17 16.41
N GLU A 5 -4.44 9.56 16.32
CA GLU A 5 -4.91 8.56 17.27
C GLU A 5 -4.35 7.18 16.88
N GLU A 6 -3.63 6.57 17.82
CA GLU A 6 -3.11 5.20 17.72
C GLU A 6 -4.27 4.18 17.66
N ILE A 7 -4.05 3.04 16.99
CA ILE A 7 -5.06 1.99 16.84
C ILE A 7 -5.60 1.51 18.19
N GLU A 8 -4.74 1.33 19.18
CA GLU A 8 -5.14 0.91 20.53
C GLU A 8 -6.07 1.93 21.21
N ALA A 9 -5.77 3.23 21.05
CA ALA A 9 -6.59 4.30 21.61
C ALA A 9 -7.97 4.36 20.93
N TYR A 10 -8.00 4.19 19.61
CA TYR A 10 -9.25 4.08 18.85
C TYR A 10 -10.10 2.89 19.31
N ALA A 11 -9.49 1.72 19.49
CA ALA A 11 -10.16 0.52 19.96
C ALA A 11 -10.71 0.68 21.38
N ALA A 12 -9.95 1.31 22.28
CA ALA A 12 -10.40 1.60 23.64
C ALA A 12 -11.63 2.52 23.65
N ARG A 13 -11.68 3.51 22.75
CA ARG A 13 -12.83 4.40 22.60
C ARG A 13 -14.07 3.65 22.10
N ILE A 14 -13.92 2.73 21.14
CA ILE A 14 -15.02 1.86 20.70
C ILE A 14 -15.54 1.02 21.87
N ARG A 15 -14.65 0.36 22.62
CA ARG A 15 -15.05 -0.45 23.79
C ARG A 15 -15.79 0.38 24.82
N SER A 16 -15.33 1.59 25.13
CA SER A 16 -16.02 2.50 26.05
C SER A 16 -17.43 2.85 25.58
N ILE A 17 -17.64 3.07 24.28
CA ILE A 17 -18.97 3.32 23.72
C ILE A 17 -19.85 2.08 23.80
N VAL A 18 -19.30 0.90 23.51
CA VAL A 18 -20.00 -0.39 23.62
C VAL A 18 -20.47 -0.63 25.06
N ASP A 19 -19.61 -0.38 26.04
CA ASP A 19 -19.95 -0.53 27.46
C ASP A 19 -21.06 0.44 27.88
N GLN A 20 -20.98 1.71 27.47
CA GLN A 20 -22.04 2.70 27.72
C GLN A 20 -23.39 2.28 27.09
N LEU A 21 -23.37 1.74 25.88
CA LEU A 21 -24.57 1.26 25.20
C LEU A 21 -25.15 0.03 25.91
N LYS A 22 -24.30 -0.88 26.39
CA LYS A 22 -24.70 -2.02 27.19
C LYS A 22 -25.38 -1.58 28.49
N ASP A 23 -24.80 -0.61 29.21
CA ASP A 23 -25.37 -0.06 30.45
C ASP A 23 -26.70 0.66 30.22
N ALA A 24 -26.88 1.27 29.04
CA ALA A 24 -28.14 1.86 28.60
C ALA A 24 -29.19 0.83 28.11
N GLY A 25 -28.92 -0.48 28.25
CA GLY A 25 -29.82 -1.55 27.83
C GLY A 25 -29.87 -1.78 26.31
N LYS A 26 -28.84 -1.35 25.57
CA LYS A 26 -28.71 -1.47 24.11
C LYS A 26 -27.42 -2.20 23.73
N PRO A 27 -27.27 -3.49 24.08
CA PRO A 27 -26.05 -4.23 23.78
C PRO A 27 -25.81 -4.33 22.26
N ILE A 28 -24.55 -4.21 21.85
CA ILE A 28 -24.12 -4.34 20.46
C ILE A 28 -23.47 -5.71 20.26
N SER A 29 -23.82 -6.42 19.19
CA SER A 29 -23.21 -7.71 18.90
C SER A 29 -21.72 -7.57 18.61
N GLU A 30 -20.94 -8.58 18.97
CA GLU A 30 -19.48 -8.61 18.74
C GLU A 30 -19.11 -8.36 17.28
N TRP A 31 -19.88 -8.93 16.35
CA TRP A 31 -19.74 -8.70 14.91
C TRP A 31 -19.76 -7.21 14.56
N TYR A 32 -20.76 -6.46 15.04
CA TYR A 32 -20.84 -5.03 14.77
C TYR A 32 -19.69 -4.24 15.41
N GLN A 33 -19.22 -4.65 16.59
CA GLN A 33 -18.06 -4.02 17.24
C GLN A 33 -16.80 -4.21 16.39
N ALA A 34 -16.57 -5.43 15.92
CA ALA A 34 -15.47 -5.80 15.03
C ALA A 34 -15.53 -5.01 13.71
N PHE A 35 -16.72 -4.88 13.11
CA PHE A 35 -16.93 -4.05 11.92
C PHE A 35 -16.58 -2.57 12.16
N GLN A 36 -16.97 -1.99 13.30
CA GLN A 36 -16.63 -0.59 13.62
C GLN A 36 -15.13 -0.35 13.69
N LEU A 37 -14.35 -1.36 14.09
CA LEU A 37 -12.91 -1.25 14.18
C LEU A 37 -12.24 -1.06 12.80
N ILE A 38 -12.79 -1.67 11.76
CA ILE A 38 -12.22 -1.63 10.40
C ILE A 38 -12.87 -0.60 9.47
N LEU A 39 -14.02 -0.01 9.86
CA LEU A 39 -14.82 0.83 8.97
C LEU A 39 -14.21 2.22 8.70
N PHE A 40 -13.53 2.81 9.68
CA PHE A 40 -13.03 4.20 9.61
C PHE A 40 -11.52 4.31 9.83
N LEU A 41 -10.79 3.41 9.16
CA LEU A 41 -9.33 3.38 9.19
C LEU A 41 -8.70 4.25 8.08
N PRO A 42 -7.46 4.71 8.28
CA PRO A 42 -6.70 5.41 7.25
C PRO A 42 -6.44 4.50 6.02
N PRO A 43 -6.25 5.07 4.81
CA PRO A 43 -6.05 4.29 3.58
C PRO A 43 -4.85 3.33 3.63
N GLU A 44 -3.85 3.61 4.46
CA GLU A 44 -2.68 2.77 4.67
C GLU A 44 -3.05 1.38 5.21
N PHE A 45 -4.18 1.24 5.90
CA PHE A 45 -4.70 -0.01 6.43
C PHE A 45 -5.58 -0.76 5.41
N ASN A 46 -5.84 -0.22 4.22
CA ASN A 46 -6.72 -0.88 3.24
C ASN A 46 -6.28 -2.31 2.92
N GLY A 47 -4.98 -2.59 2.89
CA GLY A 47 -4.44 -3.93 2.67
C GLY A 47 -4.90 -4.92 3.74
N ILE A 48 -4.70 -4.59 5.01
CA ILE A 48 -5.11 -5.46 6.12
C ILE A 48 -6.63 -5.59 6.21
N VAL A 49 -7.38 -4.51 5.93
CA VAL A 49 -8.85 -4.53 5.93
C VAL A 49 -9.37 -5.52 4.88
N GLN A 50 -8.82 -5.50 3.65
CA GLN A 50 -9.18 -6.46 2.61
C GLN A 50 -8.81 -7.89 2.99
N TYR A 51 -7.68 -8.09 3.69
CA TYR A 51 -7.29 -9.41 4.19
C TYR A 51 -8.29 -9.94 5.23
N ILE A 52 -8.70 -9.10 6.20
CA ILE A 52 -9.69 -9.45 7.23
C ILE A 52 -11.05 -9.79 6.62
N TYR A 53 -11.48 -9.10 5.56
CA TYR A 53 -12.76 -9.42 4.89
C TYR A 53 -12.82 -10.81 4.25
N ARG A 54 -11.68 -11.50 4.13
CA ARG A 54 -11.60 -12.86 3.57
C ARG A 54 -11.58 -13.94 4.65
N TRP A 55 -11.63 -13.55 5.92
CA TRP A 55 -11.69 -14.48 7.04
C TRP A 55 -13.06 -15.12 7.18
N ASP A 56 -13.09 -16.29 7.80
CA ASP A 56 -14.34 -16.95 8.17
C ASP A 56 -15.02 -16.23 9.35
N ASP A 57 -16.33 -16.41 9.50
CA ASP A 57 -17.13 -15.75 10.55
C ASP A 57 -16.62 -16.04 11.98
N GLU A 58 -16.03 -17.21 12.18
CA GLU A 58 -15.45 -17.64 13.46
C GLU A 58 -14.18 -16.86 13.81
N GLU A 59 -13.41 -16.45 12.79
CA GLU A 59 -12.18 -15.68 12.92
C GLU A 59 -12.45 -14.18 13.03
N PHE A 60 -13.59 -13.69 12.51
CA PHE A 60 -13.98 -12.28 12.55
C PHE A 60 -14.41 -11.86 13.96
N LYS A 61 -13.42 -11.69 14.83
CA LYS A 61 -13.56 -11.36 16.25
C LYS A 61 -12.85 -10.05 16.56
N PHE A 62 -13.45 -9.25 17.44
CA PHE A 62 -12.93 -7.93 17.79
C PHE A 62 -11.46 -7.97 18.21
N ASP A 63 -11.12 -8.86 19.14
CA ASP A 63 -9.76 -8.95 19.70
C ASP A 63 -8.73 -9.41 18.67
N LYS A 64 -9.10 -10.36 17.82
CA LYS A 64 -8.21 -10.86 16.76
C LYS A 64 -7.94 -9.78 15.71
N ILE A 65 -8.99 -9.07 15.29
CA ILE A 65 -8.85 -7.94 14.37
C ILE A 65 -7.97 -6.85 14.99
N LEU A 66 -8.21 -6.51 16.26
CA LEU A 66 -7.39 -5.51 16.97
C LEU A 66 -5.91 -5.89 16.97
N GLN A 67 -5.60 -7.17 17.24
CA GLN A 67 -4.22 -7.66 17.22
C GLN A 67 -3.56 -7.48 15.84
N GLU A 68 -4.25 -7.82 14.76
CA GLU A 68 -3.74 -7.63 13.39
C GLU A 68 -3.56 -6.15 13.04
N LEU A 69 -4.48 -5.29 13.48
CA LEU A 69 -4.35 -3.85 13.23
C LEU A 69 -3.16 -3.23 13.98
N ILE A 70 -2.88 -3.65 15.22
CA ILE A 70 -1.69 -3.21 15.98
C ILE A 70 -0.40 -3.70 15.30
N ALA A 71 -0.40 -4.94 14.81
CA ALA A 71 0.73 -5.49 14.07
C ALA A 71 0.96 -4.70 12.77
N GLU A 72 -0.11 -4.36 12.04
CA GLU A 72 -0.02 -3.57 10.82
C GLU A 72 0.45 -2.13 11.09
N GLU A 73 -0.06 -1.48 12.14
CA GLU A 73 0.42 -0.16 12.56
C GLU A 73 1.93 -0.18 12.86
N SER A 74 2.40 -1.21 13.56
CA SER A 74 3.84 -1.41 13.84
C SER A 74 4.63 -1.60 12.56
N ARG A 75 4.13 -2.40 11.61
CA ARG A 75 4.75 -2.63 10.30
C ARG A 75 4.84 -1.35 9.47
N LEU A 76 3.78 -0.54 9.44
CA LEU A 76 3.73 0.73 8.73
C LEU A 76 4.74 1.73 9.31
N LYS A 77 4.78 1.85 10.64
CA LYS A 77 5.77 2.71 11.34
C LYS A 77 7.20 2.30 11.03
N GLN A 78 7.49 1.00 10.99
CA GLN A 78 8.82 0.50 10.63
C GLN A 78 9.14 0.79 9.16
N SER A 79 8.19 0.54 8.24
CA SER A 79 8.39 0.80 6.82
C SER A 79 8.74 2.26 6.51
N ILE A 80 8.17 3.21 7.25
CA ILE A 80 8.50 4.64 7.12
C ILE A 80 9.94 4.92 7.56
N ARG A 81 10.41 4.30 8.65
CA ARG A 81 11.80 4.43 9.14
C ARG A 81 12.78 3.91 8.10
N ASP A 82 12.53 2.72 7.57
CA ASP A 82 13.41 2.06 6.60
C ASP A 82 13.52 2.87 5.29
N GLN A 83 12.42 3.48 4.84
CA GLN A 83 12.42 4.36 3.65
C GLN A 83 13.25 5.63 3.89
N ASN A 84 13.11 6.25 5.06
CA ASN A 84 13.88 7.44 5.42
C ASN A 84 15.39 7.14 5.47
N GLU A 85 15.77 5.99 6.03
CA GLU A 85 17.17 5.53 6.03
C GLU A 85 17.67 5.25 4.61
N THR A 86 16.90 4.53 3.79
CA THR A 86 17.26 4.24 2.40
C THR A 86 17.48 5.51 1.58
N CYS A 87 16.63 6.53 1.76
CA CYS A 87 16.81 7.84 1.13
C CYS A 87 18.11 8.55 1.60
N ALA A 88 18.44 8.45 2.88
CA ALA A 88 19.67 9.03 3.42
C ALA A 88 20.92 8.37 2.79
N PHE A 89 20.97 7.04 2.70
CA PHE A 89 22.11 6.33 2.09
C PHE A 89 22.28 6.64 0.60
N GLN A 90 21.19 6.67 -0.17
CA GLN A 90 21.26 7.05 -1.60
C GLN A 90 21.70 8.50 -1.82
N SER A 91 21.41 9.40 -0.87
CA SER A 91 21.85 10.79 -0.94
C SER A 91 23.36 10.95 -0.71
N ILE A 92 23.95 10.08 0.12
CA ILE A 92 25.40 10.05 0.37
C ILE A 92 26.14 9.46 -0.84
N GLU A 93 25.69 8.33 -1.38
CA GLU A 93 26.33 7.71 -2.56
C GLU A 93 26.33 8.61 -3.80
N ARG A 94 25.28 9.42 -4.03
CA ARG A 94 25.25 10.37 -5.16
C ARG A 94 26.23 11.54 -4.98
N ASN A 95 26.55 11.92 -3.75
CA ASN A 95 27.47 13.04 -3.49
C ASN A 95 28.94 12.62 -3.66
N ASP A 96 29.28 11.36 -3.42
CA ASP A 96 30.65 10.85 -3.59
C ASP A 96 31.04 10.56 -5.07
N ILE A 97 30.07 10.48 -5.99
CA ILE A 97 30.34 10.30 -7.43
C ILE A 97 30.67 11.65 -8.12
N SER A 98 30.59 12.78 -7.41
CA SER A 98 30.78 14.11 -7.97
C SER A 98 32.23 14.63 -8.00
N LYS A 99 33.26 13.77 -8.07
CA LYS A 99 34.63 14.21 -8.43
C LYS A 99 35.37 13.22 -9.31
N THR A 100 35.00 13.16 -10.59
CA THR A 100 35.96 12.77 -11.64
C THR A 100 36.19 13.97 -12.58
N PRO A 101 37.44 14.40 -12.81
CA PRO A 101 37.73 15.35 -13.87
C PRO A 101 37.30 14.72 -15.19
N ARG A 102 36.41 15.41 -15.91
CA ARG A 102 36.00 15.08 -17.28
C ARG A 102 37.24 15.05 -18.17
N SER A 103 37.87 13.89 -18.33
CA SER A 103 38.90 13.71 -19.34
C SER A 103 38.22 13.83 -20.70
N LYS A 104 38.68 14.79 -21.50
CA LYS A 104 38.21 15.01 -22.86
C LYS A 104 38.71 13.84 -23.73
N SER A 105 38.00 12.73 -23.71
CA SER A 105 38.20 11.67 -24.70
C SER A 105 37.51 12.07 -26.00
N LYS A 106 38.27 11.97 -27.09
CA LYS A 106 37.92 12.36 -28.46
C LYS A 106 36.64 11.64 -28.92
N PRO A 107 35.80 12.26 -29.77
CA PRO A 107 34.62 11.59 -30.31
C PRO A 107 35.07 10.40 -31.17
N SER A 108 34.76 9.19 -30.69
CA SER A 108 34.89 7.97 -31.50
C SER A 108 33.89 8.06 -32.64
N SER A 109 34.39 8.05 -33.88
CA SER A 109 33.58 8.12 -35.09
C SER A 109 32.99 6.74 -35.39
N TYR A 110 31.81 6.45 -34.84
CA TYR A 110 31.01 5.32 -35.28
C TYR A 110 30.35 5.68 -36.62
N LYS A 111 30.84 5.09 -37.72
CA LYS A 111 30.19 5.20 -39.04
C LYS A 111 28.83 4.52 -38.99
N LYS A 112 27.74 5.30 -39.05
CA LYS A 112 26.39 4.79 -39.36
C LYS A 112 26.31 4.45 -40.83
N ASN A 113 26.37 3.16 -41.17
CA ASN A 113 25.85 2.66 -42.44
C ASN A 113 24.58 1.87 -42.14
N ILE A 114 23.46 2.58 -42.00
CA ILE A 114 22.13 1.96 -42.06
C ILE A 114 21.45 2.54 -43.28
N GLN A 115 21.41 1.77 -44.37
CA GLN A 115 20.52 2.05 -45.49
C GLN A 115 19.07 1.87 -45.03
N PRO A 116 18.15 2.80 -45.34
CA PRO A 116 16.74 2.60 -45.07
C PRO A 116 16.16 1.66 -46.12
N THR A 117 15.95 0.39 -45.79
CA THR A 117 15.09 -0.48 -46.59
C THR A 117 13.64 -0.23 -46.19
N ARG A 118 12.92 0.53 -47.03
CA ARG A 118 11.46 0.56 -47.05
C ARG A 118 10.94 -0.86 -47.27
N LYS A 119 10.13 -1.39 -46.36
CA LYS A 119 9.23 -2.52 -46.67
C LYS A 119 7.83 -2.21 -46.18
N ASN A 120 6.90 -2.39 -47.10
CA ASN A 120 5.54 -1.89 -47.09
C ASN A 120 4.63 -2.67 -46.14
N THR A 121 3.65 -1.92 -45.65
CA THR A 121 2.34 -2.23 -45.08
C THR A 121 1.78 -3.63 -45.36
N LYS A 122 1.27 -4.29 -44.31
CA LYS A 122 0.04 -5.10 -44.39
C LYS A 122 -0.78 -4.90 -43.12
N VAL A 123 -1.86 -4.14 -43.25
CA VAL A 123 -2.98 -4.09 -42.28
C VAL A 123 -3.66 -5.45 -42.35
N MET A 124 -3.63 -6.23 -41.26
CA MET A 124 -4.54 -7.37 -41.10
C MET A 124 -5.88 -6.84 -40.62
N LYS A 125 -6.90 -6.95 -41.48
CA LYS A 125 -8.31 -6.81 -41.10
C LYS A 125 -8.73 -8.08 -40.35
N SER A 126 -9.21 -7.93 -39.12
CA SER A 126 -9.92 -8.98 -38.40
C SER A 126 -11.29 -9.22 -39.04
N PRO A 127 -11.68 -10.46 -39.38
CA PRO A 127 -13.06 -10.77 -39.75
C PRO A 127 -13.92 -10.92 -38.49
N ASN A 128 -14.91 -10.04 -38.35
CA ASN A 128 -16.10 -10.30 -37.52
C ASN A 128 -16.91 -11.41 -38.19
N THR A 129 -17.25 -12.45 -37.45
CA THR A 129 -18.35 -13.36 -37.81
C THR A 129 -19.32 -13.43 -36.64
N PHE A 130 -20.45 -12.77 -36.83
CA PHE A 130 -21.71 -12.92 -36.11
C PHE A 130 -22.33 -14.25 -36.58
N ILE A 131 -22.74 -15.13 -35.66
CA ILE A 131 -23.65 -16.24 -35.98
C ILE A 131 -24.89 -16.07 -35.11
N ALA A 132 -26.02 -16.20 -35.82
CA ALA A 132 -27.40 -16.00 -35.41
C ALA A 132 -27.91 -17.01 -34.38
#